data_AF-A0A9P8PX65-F1
#
_entry.id   AF-A0A9P8PX65-F1
#
_cell.length_a   1.000
_cell.length_b   1.000
_cell.length_c   1.000
_cell.angle_alpha   90.00
_cell.angle_beta   90.00
_cell.angle_gamma   90.00
#
_symmetry.space_group_name_H-M   'P 1'
#
loop_
_entity.id
_entity.type
_entity.pdbx_description
1 polymer ?
#
loop_
_entity_poly.entity_id
_entity_poly.type
_entity_poly.pdbx_seq_one_letter_code
_entity_poly.pdbx_strand_id
1 'polypeptide(L)'
;MTSSSLVRTKRFWELTTQYCSKERSVLLVDESLFAVHKGQALTMDDNFLVLENASAIEIVITKGTIKKIFKECQPFFKRYLENGQIIDNEQAMKDLFYVTIGYLLITNENNTILNIHEDIIFDLIETQLSKLIIIPGEDTRIEDKNSFLIKEVLFLQSLLTSNIPKINKSSSLWYLFKKLQLITLDRRLLILDSPSYEFIFFQSALTSAKRHTNNYYSWQFVKGLINTSKVLTGCKFILSSTDTIEAYAKSHLNESAAWDCFIDLITLNMDALRLTLYENGKYSTRIKYELSDERLAVVVPPLTKYLLELNRWLWDNTIAQLVPYENFKKLMLYAYYKWNEKELVRSLVESLSVHVHIFEELHLKKRGLGGIIVQNGWYSINNENVLDLVENEDMIFQQKFKAYLNWLRLEVFFRKVMKIKLYA
;
A
#
# COMPACT_ATOMS: atom_id res chain seq x y z
N MET A 1 -24.82 -31.87 -22.86
CA MET A 1 -25.04 -31.27 -21.52
C MET A 1 -23.72 -31.27 -20.76
N THR A 2 -22.85 -30.29 -21.02
CA THR A 2 -21.62 -30.06 -20.27
C THR A 2 -21.93 -29.11 -19.13
N SER A 3 -22.40 -29.66 -18.00
CA SER A 3 -22.46 -28.92 -16.74
C SER A 3 -21.06 -28.36 -16.45
N SER A 4 -20.90 -27.03 -16.43
CA SER A 4 -19.60 -26.40 -16.27
C SER A 4 -19.03 -26.77 -14.90
N SER A 5 -18.00 -27.59 -14.85
CA SER A 5 -17.40 -28.07 -13.60
C SER A 5 -16.64 -27.01 -12.79
N LEU A 6 -16.63 -25.76 -13.24
CA LEU A 6 -16.01 -24.60 -12.57
C LEU A 6 -17.03 -23.80 -11.73
N VAL A 7 -18.07 -24.46 -11.21
CA VAL A 7 -19.21 -23.82 -10.52
C VAL A 7 -18.72 -22.93 -9.36
N ARG A 8 -17.82 -23.43 -8.51
CA ARG A 8 -17.39 -22.68 -7.32
C ARG A 8 -16.48 -21.53 -7.70
N THR A 9 -15.64 -21.72 -8.70
CA THR A 9 -14.70 -20.70 -9.14
C THR A 9 -15.41 -19.53 -9.81
N LYS A 10 -16.40 -19.83 -10.68
CA LYS A 10 -17.29 -18.82 -11.25
C LYS A 10 -18.05 -18.08 -10.16
N ARG A 11 -18.64 -18.81 -9.21
CA ARG A 11 -19.37 -18.21 -8.08
C ARG A 11 -18.49 -17.30 -7.23
N PHE A 12 -17.25 -17.71 -6.96
CA PHE A 12 -16.29 -16.89 -6.22
C PHE A 12 -16.02 -15.56 -6.93
N TRP A 13 -15.74 -15.60 -8.25
CA TRP A 13 -15.54 -14.40 -9.05
C TRP A 13 -16.78 -13.50 -9.03
N GLU A 14 -17.97 -14.04 -9.23
CA GLU A 14 -19.23 -13.29 -9.15
C GLU A 14 -19.36 -12.58 -7.80
N LEU A 15 -19.17 -13.29 -6.68
CA LEU A 15 -19.28 -12.72 -5.35
C LEU A 15 -18.27 -11.58 -5.12
N THR A 16 -17.02 -11.73 -5.59
CA THR A 16 -15.98 -10.70 -5.48
C THR A 16 -16.19 -9.48 -6.36
N THR A 17 -17.07 -9.58 -7.36
CA THR A 17 -17.28 -8.53 -8.37
C THR A 17 -18.66 -7.89 -8.30
N GLN A 18 -19.62 -8.53 -7.63
CA GLN A 18 -20.97 -8.00 -7.38
C GLN A 18 -20.94 -6.83 -6.39
N TYR A 19 -21.74 -5.77 -6.64
CA TYR A 19 -21.95 -4.57 -5.77
C TYR A 19 -20.81 -3.51 -5.69
N CYS A 20 -20.67 -2.69 -6.74
CA CYS A 20 -19.55 -1.75 -6.94
C CYS A 20 -19.38 -0.61 -5.90
N SER A 21 -20.30 -0.43 -4.95
CA SER A 21 -20.29 0.74 -4.04
C SER A 21 -19.58 0.51 -2.70
N LYS A 22 -19.23 -0.74 -2.34
CA LYS A 22 -18.64 -1.07 -1.03
C LYS A 22 -17.25 -1.67 -1.17
N GLU A 23 -16.45 -1.48 -0.12
CA GLU A 23 -15.15 -2.14 0.00
C GLU A 23 -15.33 -3.66 0.12
N ARG A 24 -14.42 -4.45 -0.44
CA ARG A 24 -14.51 -5.92 -0.40
C ARG A 24 -13.27 -6.52 0.23
N SER A 25 -13.47 -7.63 0.95
CA SER A 25 -12.36 -8.48 1.40
C SER A 25 -12.75 -9.95 1.46
N VAL A 26 -11.81 -10.81 1.09
CA VAL A 26 -11.95 -12.25 1.28
C VAL A 26 -11.42 -12.64 2.66
N LEU A 27 -12.24 -13.34 3.44
CA LEU A 27 -11.89 -13.84 4.74
C LEU A 27 -11.78 -15.36 4.72
N LEU A 28 -10.60 -15.87 5.00
CA LEU A 28 -10.42 -17.27 5.35
C LEU A 28 -10.75 -17.47 6.82
N VAL A 29 -11.72 -18.33 7.09
CA VAL A 29 -12.11 -18.72 8.44
C VAL A 29 -11.99 -20.23 8.61
N ASP A 30 -11.83 -20.67 9.85
CA ASP A 30 -11.95 -22.09 10.19
C ASP A 30 -13.41 -22.56 10.05
N GLU A 31 -13.59 -23.83 9.74
CA GLU A 31 -14.91 -24.41 9.44
C GLU A 31 -15.89 -24.31 10.61
N SER A 32 -15.39 -24.32 11.84
CA SER A 32 -16.20 -24.11 13.05
C SER A 32 -16.73 -22.68 13.16
N LEU A 33 -15.92 -21.68 12.82
CA LEU A 33 -16.30 -20.26 12.84
C LEU A 33 -17.26 -19.92 11.69
N PHE A 34 -17.13 -20.62 10.55
CA PHE A 34 -18.07 -20.49 9.43
C PHE A 34 -19.52 -20.78 9.85
N ALA A 35 -19.74 -21.71 10.79
CA ALA A 35 -21.07 -22.04 11.29
C ALA A 35 -21.67 -20.95 12.20
N VAL A 36 -20.83 -20.23 12.95
CA VAL A 36 -21.27 -19.19 13.91
C VAL A 36 -21.78 -17.94 13.20
N HIS A 37 -21.17 -17.57 12.06
CA HIS A 37 -21.52 -16.36 11.33
C HIS A 37 -22.77 -16.49 10.43
N LYS A 38 -23.41 -17.66 10.39
CA LYS A 38 -24.58 -17.92 9.52
C LYS A 38 -25.78 -17.04 9.80
N GLY A 39 -25.96 -16.55 11.02
CA GLY A 39 -27.12 -15.76 11.43
C GLY A 39 -27.18 -14.32 10.90
N GLN A 40 -26.12 -13.83 10.23
CA GLN A 40 -25.98 -12.43 9.81
C GLN A 40 -25.71 -12.27 8.29
N ALA A 41 -25.85 -13.33 7.52
CA ALA A 41 -25.43 -13.35 6.12
C ALA A 41 -26.48 -12.80 5.16
N LEU A 42 -26.02 -12.01 4.18
CA LEU A 42 -26.83 -11.60 3.04
C LEU A 42 -27.12 -12.76 2.08
N THR A 43 -26.12 -13.62 1.90
CA THR A 43 -26.20 -14.76 0.99
C THR A 43 -25.35 -15.88 1.56
N MET A 44 -25.89 -17.08 1.49
CA MET A 44 -25.23 -18.26 2.03
C MET A 44 -25.41 -19.41 1.04
N ASP A 45 -24.29 -20.05 0.69
CA ASP A 45 -24.29 -21.37 0.07
C ASP A 45 -23.28 -22.29 0.81
N ASP A 46 -23.19 -23.56 0.39
CA ASP A 46 -22.34 -24.56 1.05
C ASP A 46 -20.84 -24.22 1.02
N ASN A 47 -20.42 -23.24 0.23
CA ASN A 47 -19.02 -22.92 -0.01
C ASN A 47 -18.67 -21.47 0.38
N PHE A 48 -19.62 -20.55 0.31
CA PHE A 48 -19.43 -19.11 0.53
C PHE A 48 -20.46 -18.54 1.51
N LEU A 49 -20.00 -17.61 2.34
CA LEU A 49 -20.85 -16.81 3.21
C LEU A 49 -20.54 -15.33 2.93
N VAL A 50 -21.58 -14.56 2.57
CA VAL A 50 -21.45 -13.13 2.29
C VAL A 50 -21.99 -12.36 3.47
N LEU A 51 -21.10 -11.63 4.15
CA LEU A 51 -21.44 -10.73 5.24
C LEU A 51 -21.39 -9.30 4.71
N GLU A 52 -22.38 -8.48 5.05
CA GLU A 52 -22.37 -7.05 4.73
C GLU A 52 -22.45 -6.26 6.02
N ASN A 53 -21.55 -5.29 6.15
CA ASN A 53 -21.64 -4.25 7.15
C ASN A 53 -21.83 -2.88 6.47
N ALA A 54 -21.86 -1.83 7.28
CA ALA A 54 -22.11 -0.47 6.78
C ALA A 54 -21.09 -0.01 5.73
N SER A 55 -19.84 -0.46 5.81
CA SER A 55 -18.72 0.03 4.99
C SER A 55 -18.11 -1.01 4.03
N ALA A 56 -18.38 -2.30 4.22
CA ALA A 56 -17.69 -3.37 3.53
C ALA A 56 -18.57 -4.63 3.33
N ILE A 57 -18.19 -5.40 2.32
CA ILE A 57 -18.67 -6.75 2.04
C ILE A 57 -17.53 -7.72 2.29
N GLU A 58 -17.79 -8.75 3.10
CA GLU A 58 -16.83 -9.78 3.44
C GLU A 58 -17.28 -11.12 2.85
N ILE A 59 -16.42 -11.70 2.01
CA ILE A 59 -16.64 -13.00 1.40
C ILE A 59 -15.87 -14.02 2.20
N VAL A 60 -16.60 -14.76 3.01
CA VAL A 60 -16.05 -15.73 3.92
C VAL A 60 -15.96 -17.09 3.21
N ILE A 61 -14.77 -17.69 3.23
CA ILE A 61 -14.47 -19.00 2.64
C ILE A 61 -13.71 -19.88 3.63
N THR A 62 -13.85 -21.19 3.48
CA THR A 62 -13.10 -22.18 4.27
C THR A 62 -11.92 -22.74 3.48
N LYS A 63 -10.95 -23.33 4.18
CA LYS A 63 -9.86 -24.10 3.54
C LYS A 63 -10.42 -25.26 2.69
N GLY A 64 -11.53 -25.87 3.11
CA GLY A 64 -12.25 -26.88 2.36
C GLY A 64 -12.76 -26.35 1.01
N THR A 65 -13.36 -25.16 0.99
CA THR A 65 -13.80 -24.49 -0.24
C THR A 65 -12.63 -24.23 -1.19
N ILE A 66 -11.51 -23.68 -0.70
CA ILE A 66 -10.32 -23.42 -1.51
C ILE A 66 -9.80 -24.71 -2.16
N LYS A 67 -9.74 -25.83 -1.41
CA LYS A 67 -9.35 -27.14 -1.95
C LYS A 67 -10.31 -27.64 -3.02
N LYS A 68 -11.62 -27.40 -2.88
CA LYS A 68 -12.62 -27.77 -3.89
C LYS A 68 -12.43 -26.95 -5.17
N ILE A 69 -12.24 -25.63 -5.06
CA ILE A 69 -11.91 -24.75 -6.19
C ILE A 69 -10.67 -25.27 -6.93
N PHE A 70 -9.59 -25.59 -6.20
CA PHE A 70 -8.38 -26.14 -6.81
C PHE A 70 -8.64 -27.40 -7.64
N LYS A 71 -9.43 -28.34 -7.08
CA LYS A 71 -9.77 -29.61 -7.73
C LYS A 71 -10.64 -29.41 -8.96
N GLU A 72 -11.49 -28.37 -9.00
CA GLU A 72 -12.24 -28.01 -10.21
C GLU A 72 -11.32 -27.49 -11.32
N CYS A 73 -10.37 -26.61 -10.97
CA CYS A 73 -9.50 -25.95 -11.95
C CYS A 73 -8.43 -26.89 -12.55
N GLN A 74 -7.91 -27.83 -11.75
CA GLN A 74 -6.73 -28.62 -12.12
C GLN A 74 -6.89 -29.48 -13.39
N PRO A 75 -8.01 -30.20 -13.62
CA PRO A 75 -8.20 -30.96 -14.85
C PRO A 75 -8.25 -30.09 -16.11
N PHE A 76 -8.82 -28.88 -16.01
CA PHE A 76 -8.91 -27.93 -17.12
C PHE A 76 -7.55 -27.37 -17.48
N PHE A 77 -6.79 -26.94 -16.47
CA PHE A 77 -5.46 -26.41 -16.70
C PHE A 77 -4.51 -27.46 -17.26
N LYS A 78 -4.59 -28.70 -16.76
CA LYS A 78 -3.82 -29.83 -17.32
C LYS A 78 -4.13 -30.05 -18.80
N ARG A 79 -5.43 -30.09 -19.17
CA ARG A 79 -5.84 -30.24 -20.57
C ARG A 79 -5.37 -29.08 -21.44
N TYR A 80 -5.44 -27.84 -20.95
CA TYR A 80 -4.93 -26.67 -21.67
C TYR A 80 -3.43 -26.78 -21.97
N LEU A 81 -2.63 -27.25 -21.01
CA LEU A 81 -1.21 -27.51 -21.22
C LEU A 81 -0.95 -28.66 -22.21
N GLU A 82 -1.69 -29.77 -22.08
CA GLU A 82 -1.58 -30.94 -22.96
C GLU A 82 -1.97 -30.63 -24.42
N ASN A 83 -2.92 -29.72 -24.62
CA ASN A 83 -3.36 -29.26 -25.94
C ASN A 83 -2.44 -28.18 -26.54
N GLY A 84 -1.27 -27.93 -25.96
CA GLY A 84 -0.32 -26.94 -26.48
C GLY A 84 -0.77 -25.50 -26.30
N GLN A 85 -1.55 -25.20 -25.26
CA GLN A 85 -2.00 -23.85 -24.90
C GLN A 85 -2.94 -23.18 -25.92
N ILE A 86 -3.61 -24.00 -26.74
CA ILE A 86 -4.55 -23.52 -27.75
C ILE A 86 -5.91 -23.22 -27.10
N ILE A 87 -6.47 -22.05 -27.44
CA ILE A 87 -7.82 -21.64 -27.04
C ILE A 87 -8.74 -21.80 -28.25
N ASP A 88 -9.47 -22.91 -28.30
CA ASP A 88 -10.22 -23.33 -29.49
C ASP A 88 -11.45 -22.45 -29.77
N ASN A 89 -12.04 -21.85 -28.73
CA ASN A 89 -13.24 -21.04 -28.83
C ASN A 89 -13.44 -20.13 -27.61
N GLU A 90 -14.44 -19.26 -27.70
CA GLU A 90 -14.79 -18.30 -26.67
C GLU A 90 -15.16 -18.94 -25.32
N GLN A 91 -15.86 -20.09 -25.31
CA GLN A 91 -16.20 -20.78 -24.07
C GLN A 91 -14.94 -21.33 -23.39
N ALA A 92 -13.99 -21.85 -24.17
CA ALA A 92 -12.69 -22.29 -23.64
C ALA A 92 -11.91 -21.11 -23.03
N MET A 93 -11.99 -19.92 -23.63
CA MET A 93 -11.38 -18.71 -23.06
C MET A 93 -12.01 -18.32 -21.73
N LYS A 94 -13.35 -18.37 -21.61
CA LYS A 94 -14.06 -18.11 -20.33
C LYS A 94 -13.72 -19.14 -19.26
N ASP A 95 -13.71 -20.42 -19.63
CA ASP A 95 -13.36 -21.49 -18.70
C ASP A 95 -11.91 -21.32 -18.23
N LEU A 96 -10.99 -20.98 -19.13
CA LEU A 96 -9.60 -20.69 -18.80
C LEU A 96 -9.46 -19.45 -17.90
N PHE A 97 -10.23 -18.39 -18.16
CA PHE A 97 -10.31 -17.23 -17.27
C PHE A 97 -10.69 -17.65 -15.85
N TYR A 98 -11.79 -18.38 -15.68
CA TYR A 98 -12.19 -18.86 -14.36
C TYR A 98 -11.16 -19.79 -13.74
N VAL A 99 -10.51 -20.67 -14.52
CA VAL A 99 -9.39 -21.48 -14.04
C VAL A 99 -8.29 -20.59 -13.46
N THR A 100 -7.87 -19.54 -14.17
CA THR A 100 -6.85 -18.61 -13.66
C THR A 100 -7.28 -17.92 -12.38
N ILE A 101 -8.54 -17.48 -12.25
CA ILE A 101 -9.10 -16.94 -10.99
C ILE A 101 -8.91 -17.92 -9.83
N GLY A 102 -9.27 -19.19 -10.03
CA GLY A 102 -9.11 -20.23 -9.03
C GLY A 102 -7.65 -20.46 -8.64
N TYR A 103 -6.74 -20.45 -9.60
CA TYR A 103 -5.30 -20.55 -9.32
C TYR A 103 -4.73 -19.32 -8.63
N LEU A 104 -5.17 -18.10 -8.95
CA LEU A 104 -4.71 -16.88 -8.26
C LEU A 104 -5.10 -16.86 -6.78
N LEU A 105 -6.20 -17.52 -6.40
CA LEU A 105 -6.58 -17.72 -5.00
C LEU A 105 -5.58 -18.64 -4.24
N ILE A 106 -4.81 -19.49 -4.92
CA ILE A 106 -4.06 -20.60 -4.31
C ILE A 106 -2.54 -20.46 -4.52
N THR A 107 -2.15 -20.20 -5.77
CA THR A 107 -0.77 -20.08 -6.25
C THR A 107 -0.57 -18.70 -6.89
N ASN A 108 -0.78 -17.68 -6.08
CA ASN A 108 -0.72 -16.26 -6.43
C ASN A 108 0.65 -15.73 -6.89
N GLU A 109 1.72 -16.54 -6.82
CA GLU A 109 3.06 -16.22 -7.35
C GLU A 109 3.44 -17.12 -8.54
N ASN A 110 2.48 -17.84 -9.12
CA ASN A 110 2.74 -18.65 -10.31
C ASN A 110 2.72 -17.76 -11.56
N ASN A 111 3.90 -17.35 -12.03
CA ASN A 111 4.06 -16.45 -13.18
C ASN A 111 3.39 -16.98 -14.46
N THR A 112 3.32 -18.30 -14.67
CA THR A 112 2.62 -18.86 -15.84
C THR A 112 1.12 -18.57 -15.77
N ILE A 113 0.49 -18.78 -14.61
CA ILE A 113 -0.93 -18.47 -14.42
C ILE A 113 -1.17 -16.97 -14.54
N LEU A 114 -0.30 -16.14 -13.95
CA LEU A 114 -0.41 -14.69 -14.00
C LEU A 114 -0.33 -14.16 -15.43
N ASN A 115 0.63 -14.65 -16.23
CA ASN A 115 0.77 -14.24 -17.61
C ASN A 115 -0.46 -14.65 -18.44
N ILE A 116 -0.93 -15.91 -18.30
CA ILE A 116 -2.14 -16.36 -18.99
C ILE A 116 -3.35 -15.51 -18.59
N HIS A 117 -3.48 -15.19 -17.30
CA HIS A 117 -4.56 -14.36 -16.80
C HIS A 117 -4.50 -12.93 -17.35
N GLU A 118 -3.30 -12.34 -17.35
CA GLU A 118 -3.04 -11.01 -17.91
C GLU A 118 -3.38 -10.94 -19.39
N ASP A 119 -2.92 -11.92 -20.19
CA ASP A 119 -3.20 -12.01 -21.63
C ASP A 119 -4.72 -12.06 -21.87
N ILE A 120 -5.45 -12.92 -21.15
CA ILE A 120 -6.91 -13.02 -21.25
C ILE A 120 -7.60 -11.71 -20.85
N ILE A 121 -7.16 -11.06 -19.77
CA ILE A 121 -7.73 -9.78 -19.35
C ILE A 121 -7.54 -8.72 -20.43
N PHE A 122 -6.34 -8.60 -21.00
CA PHE A 122 -6.05 -7.62 -22.04
C PHE A 122 -6.86 -7.87 -23.31
N ASP A 123 -6.94 -9.14 -23.75
CA ASP A 123 -7.80 -9.53 -24.88
C ASP A 123 -9.27 -9.15 -24.62
N LEU A 124 -9.81 -9.45 -23.43
CA LEU A 124 -11.19 -9.09 -23.06
C LEU A 124 -11.43 -7.58 -22.98
N ILE A 125 -10.41 -6.83 -22.55
CA ILE A 125 -10.43 -5.38 -22.38
C ILE A 125 -10.36 -4.63 -23.72
N GLU A 126 -9.65 -5.18 -24.71
CA GLU A 126 -9.50 -4.60 -26.05
C GLU A 126 -10.67 -4.97 -26.97
N THR A 127 -11.06 -6.24 -26.95
CA THR A 127 -12.13 -6.77 -27.78
C THR A 127 -13.53 -6.37 -27.26
N GLN A 128 -14.60 -6.65 -28.02
CA GLN A 128 -15.97 -6.57 -27.50
C GLN A 128 -16.36 -7.83 -26.70
N LEU A 129 -15.42 -8.74 -26.43
CA LEU A 129 -15.69 -10.02 -25.77
C LEU A 129 -15.95 -9.86 -24.26
N SER A 130 -15.72 -8.67 -23.69
CA SER A 130 -16.12 -8.34 -22.31
C SER A 130 -17.60 -8.60 -22.03
N LYS A 131 -18.47 -8.49 -23.06
CA LYS A 131 -19.92 -8.78 -23.01
C LYS A 131 -20.24 -10.26 -22.78
N LEU A 132 -19.24 -11.13 -22.66
CA LEU A 132 -19.43 -12.57 -22.67
C LEU A 132 -19.23 -13.18 -21.28
N ILE A 133 -18.67 -12.39 -20.35
CA ILE A 133 -18.59 -12.70 -18.92
C ILE A 133 -19.70 -11.91 -18.22
N ILE A 134 -20.96 -12.22 -18.56
CA ILE A 134 -22.15 -11.62 -17.97
C ILE A 134 -22.60 -12.44 -16.76
N ILE A 135 -22.94 -11.76 -15.68
CA ILE A 135 -23.63 -12.35 -14.52
C ILE A 135 -25.13 -12.44 -14.89
N PRO A 136 -25.75 -13.64 -14.87
CA PRO A 136 -27.17 -13.76 -15.14
C PRO A 136 -27.99 -12.88 -14.19
N GLY A 137 -28.74 -11.90 -14.72
CA GLY A 137 -29.65 -11.05 -13.94
C GLY A 137 -29.27 -9.56 -13.81
N GLU A 138 -28.14 -9.09 -14.34
CA GLU A 138 -27.85 -7.66 -14.46
C GLU A 138 -28.58 -7.05 -15.68
N ASP A 139 -29.17 -5.85 -15.51
CA ASP A 139 -29.90 -5.12 -16.56
C ASP A 139 -28.91 -4.66 -17.64
N THR A 140 -28.86 -5.41 -18.75
CA THR A 140 -27.93 -5.31 -19.90
C THR A 140 -27.92 -3.97 -20.65
N ARG A 141 -28.65 -2.95 -20.19
CA ARG A 141 -28.89 -1.71 -20.92
C ARG A 141 -27.78 -0.66 -20.79
N ILE A 142 -26.81 -0.85 -19.90
CA ILE A 142 -25.64 0.03 -19.77
C ILE A 142 -24.37 -0.82 -19.55
N GLU A 143 -24.02 -1.68 -20.52
CA GLU A 143 -22.77 -2.44 -20.48
C GLU A 143 -21.62 -1.64 -21.12
N ASP A 144 -21.03 -0.76 -20.31
CA ASP A 144 -19.79 -0.07 -20.65
C ASP A 144 -18.63 -1.09 -20.68
N LYS A 145 -17.72 -1.02 -21.66
CA LYS A 145 -16.46 -1.80 -21.67
C LYS A 145 -15.67 -1.66 -20.36
N ASN A 146 -15.86 -0.54 -19.67
CA ASN A 146 -15.27 -0.31 -18.36
C ASN A 146 -15.82 -1.25 -17.27
N SER A 147 -17.02 -1.83 -17.45
CA SER A 147 -17.63 -2.73 -16.45
C SER A 147 -16.77 -3.96 -16.14
N PHE A 148 -16.20 -4.63 -17.15
CA PHE A 148 -15.32 -5.78 -16.94
C PHE A 148 -14.02 -5.38 -16.24
N LEU A 149 -13.38 -4.29 -16.69
CA LEU A 149 -12.16 -3.77 -16.06
C LEU A 149 -12.40 -3.46 -14.58
N ILE A 150 -13.53 -2.84 -14.24
CA ILE A 150 -13.89 -2.58 -12.84
C ILE A 150 -14.14 -3.88 -12.08
N LYS A 151 -14.83 -4.86 -12.65
CA LYS A 151 -15.00 -6.18 -12.02
C LYS A 151 -13.64 -6.81 -11.71
N GLU A 152 -12.69 -6.75 -12.63
CA GLU A 152 -11.35 -7.30 -12.41
C GLU A 152 -10.56 -6.55 -11.31
N VAL A 153 -10.64 -5.22 -11.28
CA VAL A 153 -10.09 -4.40 -10.19
C VAL A 153 -10.68 -4.82 -8.84
N LEU A 154 -11.99 -5.05 -8.78
CA LEU A 154 -12.68 -5.44 -7.54
C LEU A 154 -12.35 -6.87 -7.10
N PHE A 155 -12.13 -7.78 -8.05
CA PHE A 155 -11.62 -9.12 -7.78
C PHE A 155 -10.23 -9.06 -7.13
N LEU A 156 -9.27 -8.36 -7.77
CA LEU A 156 -7.92 -8.22 -7.21
C LEU A 156 -7.92 -7.45 -5.89
N GLN A 157 -8.75 -6.41 -5.75
CA GLN A 157 -8.95 -5.74 -4.46
C GLN A 157 -9.37 -6.76 -3.38
N SER A 158 -10.35 -7.61 -3.66
CA SER A 158 -10.85 -8.61 -2.70
C SER A 158 -9.76 -9.59 -2.24
N LEU A 159 -8.84 -9.97 -3.15
CA LEU A 159 -7.67 -10.79 -2.84
C LEU A 159 -6.62 -10.02 -2.04
N LEU A 160 -6.26 -8.81 -2.51
CA LEU A 160 -5.21 -7.99 -1.93
C LEU A 160 -5.60 -7.40 -0.58
N THR A 161 -6.89 -7.24 -0.28
CA THR A 161 -7.35 -6.89 1.06
C THR A 161 -7.64 -8.13 1.90
N SER A 162 -7.45 -9.36 1.43
CA SER A 162 -7.82 -10.54 2.22
C SER A 162 -7.07 -10.65 3.57
N ASN A 163 -7.63 -11.40 4.52
CA ASN A 163 -6.92 -11.75 5.77
C ASN A 163 -5.85 -12.84 5.58
N ILE A 164 -5.62 -13.32 4.35
CA ILE A 164 -4.66 -14.37 4.04
C ILE A 164 -3.31 -13.71 3.71
N PRO A 165 -2.28 -13.77 4.59
CA PRO A 165 -1.04 -13.02 4.39
C PRO A 165 -0.34 -13.33 3.08
N LYS A 166 -0.38 -14.60 2.65
CA LYS A 166 0.22 -15.06 1.39
C LYS A 166 -0.35 -14.31 0.19
N ILE A 167 -1.67 -14.08 0.14
CA ILE A 167 -2.37 -13.43 -0.96
C ILE A 167 -2.25 -11.91 -0.85
N ASN A 168 -2.50 -11.37 0.35
CA ASN A 168 -2.42 -9.94 0.64
C ASN A 168 -1.03 -9.34 0.35
N LYS A 169 0.05 -10.08 0.66
CA LYS A 169 1.44 -9.66 0.45
C LYS A 169 2.03 -10.22 -0.85
N SER A 170 1.18 -10.52 -1.83
CA SER A 170 1.61 -11.07 -3.10
C SER A 170 2.21 -10.02 -4.01
N SER A 171 3.51 -10.09 -4.28
CA SER A 171 4.19 -9.15 -5.18
C SER A 171 3.56 -9.15 -6.57
N SER A 172 3.21 -10.33 -7.07
CA SER A 172 2.68 -10.47 -8.43
C SER A 172 1.25 -9.93 -8.57
N LEU A 173 0.38 -10.15 -7.59
CA LEU A 173 -0.97 -9.56 -7.60
C LEU A 173 -0.91 -8.04 -7.47
N TRP A 174 -0.04 -7.49 -6.61
CA TRP A 174 0.15 -6.03 -6.53
C TRP A 174 0.65 -5.44 -7.85
N TYR A 175 1.52 -6.15 -8.56
CA TYR A 175 2.00 -5.72 -9.87
C TYR A 175 0.90 -5.76 -10.94
N LEU A 176 0.09 -6.82 -10.99
CA LEU A 176 -1.07 -6.88 -11.87
C LEU A 176 -2.07 -5.76 -11.55
N PHE A 177 -2.35 -5.53 -10.27
CA PHE A 177 -3.22 -4.44 -9.81
C PHE A 177 -2.73 -3.07 -10.24
N LYS A 178 -1.40 -2.84 -10.24
CA LYS A 178 -0.77 -1.63 -10.79
C LYS A 178 -0.98 -1.48 -12.30
N LYS A 179 -0.90 -2.56 -13.08
CA LYS A 179 -1.18 -2.51 -14.53
C LYS A 179 -2.64 -2.10 -14.77
N LEU A 180 -3.58 -2.73 -14.05
CA LEU A 180 -5.00 -2.38 -14.17
C LEU A 180 -5.28 -0.95 -13.72
N GLN A 181 -4.60 -0.45 -12.70
CA GLN A 181 -4.68 0.95 -12.29
C GLN A 181 -4.27 1.89 -13.43
N LEU A 182 -3.13 1.64 -14.09
CA LEU A 182 -2.67 2.45 -15.21
C LEU A 182 -3.67 2.44 -16.38
N ILE A 183 -4.16 1.26 -16.76
CA ILE A 183 -5.17 1.11 -17.83
C ILE A 183 -6.48 1.82 -17.45
N THR A 184 -6.93 1.69 -16.20
CA THR A 184 -8.13 2.35 -15.70
C THR A 184 -7.99 3.86 -15.78
N LEU A 185 -6.85 4.42 -15.35
CA LEU A 185 -6.62 5.87 -15.40
C LEU A 185 -6.47 6.39 -16.84
N ASP A 186 -5.78 5.66 -17.72
CA ASP A 186 -5.64 6.00 -19.16
C ASP A 186 -7.00 6.08 -19.86
N ARG A 187 -7.90 5.11 -19.59
CA ARG A 187 -9.24 5.05 -20.21
C ARG A 187 -10.21 6.07 -19.63
N ARG A 188 -9.98 6.55 -18.40
CA ARG A 188 -10.91 7.38 -17.64
C ARG A 188 -10.81 8.88 -17.89
N LEU A 189 -9.89 9.33 -18.74
CA LEU A 189 -9.91 10.70 -19.25
C LEU A 189 -11.16 11.05 -20.08
N LEU A 190 -12.13 10.13 -20.19
CA LEU A 190 -13.41 10.34 -20.88
C LEU A 190 -14.63 10.47 -19.96
N ILE A 191 -14.53 10.29 -18.63
CA ILE A 191 -15.70 10.38 -17.72
C ILE A 191 -15.35 11.20 -16.47
N LEU A 192 -15.70 12.49 -16.50
CA LEU A 192 -15.29 13.53 -15.54
C LEU A 192 -16.04 13.51 -14.18
N ASP A 193 -17.14 12.75 -14.03
CA ASP A 193 -18.08 12.93 -12.90
C ASP A 193 -18.21 11.74 -11.93
N SER A 194 -17.36 10.71 -12.04
CA SER A 194 -17.42 9.53 -11.14
C SER A 194 -16.39 9.63 -9.99
N PRO A 195 -16.67 9.15 -8.75
CA PRO A 195 -15.71 9.14 -7.64
C PRO A 195 -14.34 8.64 -8.11
N SER A 196 -13.27 9.40 -7.85
CA SER A 196 -11.94 9.14 -8.39
C SER A 196 -11.55 7.66 -8.16
N TYR A 197 -11.50 6.80 -9.19
CA TYR A 197 -11.00 5.41 -9.16
C TYR A 197 -9.67 5.31 -8.42
N GLU A 198 -8.85 6.35 -8.44
CA GLU A 198 -7.67 6.54 -7.59
C GLU A 198 -7.98 6.22 -6.11
N PHE A 199 -9.13 6.64 -5.60
CA PHE A 199 -9.60 6.37 -4.25
C PHE A 199 -9.88 4.88 -4.03
N ILE A 200 -10.41 4.15 -5.01
CA ILE A 200 -10.61 2.69 -4.89
C ILE A 200 -9.26 2.00 -4.72
N PHE A 201 -8.28 2.32 -5.59
CA PHE A 201 -6.93 1.78 -5.51
C PHE A 201 -6.24 2.16 -4.19
N PHE A 202 -6.39 3.41 -3.77
CA PHE A 202 -5.82 3.92 -2.52
C PHE A 202 -6.41 3.24 -1.28
N GLN A 203 -7.74 3.17 -1.17
CA GLN A 203 -8.41 2.50 -0.06
C GLN A 203 -8.04 1.01 0.00
N SER A 204 -7.97 0.33 -1.16
CA SER A 204 -7.53 -1.06 -1.22
C SER A 204 -6.14 -1.26 -0.59
N ALA A 205 -5.19 -0.38 -0.90
CA ALA A 205 -3.85 -0.44 -0.33
C ALA A 205 -3.81 -0.09 1.16
N LEU A 206 -4.59 0.91 1.61
CA LEU A 206 -4.69 1.26 3.02
C LEU A 206 -5.31 0.14 3.85
N THR A 207 -6.39 -0.49 3.37
CA THR A 207 -7.01 -1.61 4.07
C THR A 207 -6.09 -2.81 4.12
N SER A 208 -5.36 -3.08 3.04
CA SER A 208 -4.31 -4.09 3.04
C SER A 208 -3.26 -3.82 4.14
N ALA A 209 -2.76 -2.58 4.23
CA ALA A 209 -1.77 -2.20 5.26
C ALA A 209 -2.33 -2.24 6.69
N LYS A 210 -3.60 -1.85 6.89
CA LYS A 210 -4.29 -1.97 8.19
C LYS A 210 -4.42 -3.42 8.64
N ARG A 211 -4.73 -4.31 7.70
CA ARG A 211 -4.97 -5.73 7.99
C ARG A 211 -3.68 -6.51 8.19
N HIS A 212 -2.61 -6.15 7.48
CA HIS A 212 -1.31 -6.77 7.62
C HIS A 212 -0.23 -5.71 7.80
N THR A 213 0.25 -5.56 9.03
CA THR A 213 1.36 -4.67 9.35
C THR A 213 2.60 -5.03 8.52
N ASN A 214 3.45 -4.04 8.25
CA ASN A 214 4.63 -4.17 7.40
C ASN A 214 4.31 -4.73 6.02
N ASN A 215 3.19 -4.33 5.41
CA ASN A 215 2.92 -4.67 4.01
C ASN A 215 3.64 -3.69 3.08
N TYR A 216 4.91 -4.01 2.81
CA TYR A 216 5.76 -3.24 1.91
C TYR A 216 5.13 -3.06 0.52
N TYR A 217 4.49 -4.10 -0.04
CA TYR A 217 3.94 -4.05 -1.40
C TYR A 217 2.76 -3.09 -1.52
N SER A 218 1.87 -3.04 -0.52
CA SER A 218 0.77 -2.06 -0.53
C SER A 218 1.29 -0.63 -0.45
N TRP A 219 2.33 -0.36 0.36
CA TRP A 219 2.93 0.97 0.44
C TRP A 219 3.69 1.35 -0.83
N GLN A 220 4.41 0.41 -1.46
CA GLN A 220 5.03 0.66 -2.77
C GLN A 220 3.99 0.94 -3.85
N PHE A 221 2.85 0.24 -3.80
CA PHE A 221 1.73 0.52 -4.67
C PHE A 221 1.18 1.94 -4.46
N VAL A 222 0.97 2.38 -3.20
CA VAL A 222 0.53 3.76 -2.89
C VAL A 222 1.53 4.79 -3.45
N LYS A 223 2.84 4.58 -3.28
CA LYS A 223 3.87 5.45 -3.88
C LYS A 223 3.75 5.52 -5.41
N GLY A 224 3.56 4.38 -6.07
CA GLY A 224 3.33 4.30 -7.51
C GLY A 224 2.06 5.02 -7.95
N LEU A 225 0.96 4.85 -7.21
CA LEU A 225 -0.32 5.54 -7.43
C LEU A 225 -0.15 7.05 -7.29
N ILE A 226 0.52 7.54 -6.25
CA ILE A 226 0.80 8.96 -6.06
C ILE A 226 1.63 9.51 -7.22
N ASN A 227 2.72 8.84 -7.61
CA ASN A 227 3.54 9.27 -8.75
C ASN A 227 2.74 9.29 -10.04
N THR A 228 1.84 8.32 -10.23
CA THR A 228 0.93 8.29 -11.37
C THR A 228 -0.01 9.50 -11.34
N SER A 229 -0.63 9.80 -10.20
CA SER A 229 -1.50 10.98 -10.05
C SER A 229 -0.74 12.30 -10.23
N LYS A 230 0.50 12.40 -9.74
CA LYS A 230 1.40 13.57 -9.92
C LYS A 230 1.56 13.90 -11.41
N VAL A 231 1.60 12.88 -12.26
CA VAL A 231 1.80 13.01 -13.71
C VAL A 231 0.47 13.13 -14.48
N LEU A 232 -0.55 12.34 -14.11
CA LEU A 232 -1.74 12.12 -14.94
C LEU A 232 -2.96 12.95 -14.53
N THR A 233 -3.29 13.05 -13.23
CA THR A 233 -4.61 13.53 -12.76
C THR A 233 -4.57 14.76 -11.88
N GLY A 234 -3.37 15.29 -11.60
CA GLY A 234 -3.16 16.55 -10.86
C GLY A 234 -3.16 16.38 -9.33
N CYS A 235 -3.18 17.50 -8.60
CA CYS A 235 -2.84 17.55 -7.17
C CYS A 235 -3.96 17.12 -6.21
N LYS A 236 -5.23 17.10 -6.64
CA LYS A 236 -6.39 16.98 -5.73
C LYS A 236 -6.37 15.68 -4.91
N PHE A 237 -6.14 14.55 -5.57
CA PHE A 237 -6.04 13.23 -4.91
C PHE A 237 -4.84 13.16 -3.95
N ILE A 238 -3.73 13.82 -4.30
CA ILE A 238 -2.51 13.80 -3.49
C ILE A 238 -2.73 14.56 -2.19
N LEU A 239 -3.33 15.75 -2.28
CA LEU A 239 -3.66 16.55 -1.09
C LEU A 239 -4.58 15.78 -0.15
N SER A 240 -5.67 15.18 -0.64
CA SER A 240 -6.58 14.41 0.22
C SER A 240 -5.95 13.13 0.80
N SER A 241 -5.00 12.51 0.08
CA SER A 241 -4.32 11.30 0.55
C SER A 241 -3.22 11.60 1.56
N THR A 242 -2.62 12.79 1.53
CA THR A 242 -1.52 13.19 2.43
C THR A 242 -1.92 13.07 3.88
N ASP A 243 -3.01 13.72 4.26
CA ASP A 243 -3.48 13.74 5.66
C ASP A 243 -3.82 12.33 6.16
N THR A 244 -4.35 11.48 5.27
CA THR A 244 -4.68 10.08 5.60
C THR A 244 -3.42 9.26 5.84
N ILE A 245 -2.40 9.37 4.98
CA ILE A 245 -1.13 8.64 5.11
C ILE A 245 -0.36 9.15 6.33
N GLU A 246 -0.35 10.47 6.56
CA GLU A 246 0.29 11.08 7.72
C GLU A 246 -0.32 10.58 9.03
N ALA A 247 -1.65 10.62 9.14
CA ALA A 247 -2.37 10.11 10.30
C ALA A 247 -2.10 8.62 10.53
N TYR A 248 -2.03 7.82 9.46
CA TYR A 248 -1.66 6.42 9.54
C TYR A 248 -0.23 6.24 10.07
N ALA A 249 0.76 6.94 9.49
CA ALA A 249 2.16 6.82 9.89
C ALA A 249 2.38 7.23 11.37
N LYS A 250 1.74 8.33 11.79
CA LYS A 250 1.77 8.82 13.18
C LYS A 250 1.13 7.86 14.19
N SER A 251 0.13 7.07 13.76
CA SER A 251 -0.49 6.04 14.61
C SER A 251 0.26 4.69 14.59
N HIS A 252 1.17 4.48 13.63
CA HIS A 252 1.93 3.24 13.45
C HIS A 252 3.44 3.50 13.42
N LEU A 253 3.99 3.87 14.57
CA LEU A 253 5.36 4.38 14.72
C LEU A 253 6.48 3.43 14.22
N ASN A 254 6.21 2.13 14.17
CA ASN A 254 7.17 1.12 13.69
C ASN A 254 7.03 0.80 12.20
N GLU A 255 6.01 1.33 11.52
CA GLU A 255 5.71 1.02 10.13
C GLU A 255 6.58 1.85 9.17
N SER A 256 7.83 1.41 8.98
CA SER A 256 8.82 2.11 8.15
C SER A 256 8.33 2.43 6.74
N ALA A 257 7.59 1.51 6.10
CA ALA A 257 7.08 1.69 4.75
C ALA A 257 6.02 2.80 4.64
N ALA A 258 5.17 2.97 5.66
CA ALA A 258 4.18 4.04 5.71
C ALA A 258 4.84 5.41 5.86
N TRP A 259 5.83 5.52 6.76
CA TRP A 259 6.62 6.74 6.94
C TRP A 259 7.40 7.10 5.68
N ASP A 260 8.05 6.13 5.05
CA ASP A 260 8.75 6.36 3.78
C ASP A 260 7.78 6.81 2.68
N CYS A 261 6.54 6.29 2.66
CA CYS A 261 5.49 6.76 1.74
C CYS A 261 5.05 8.19 2.02
N PHE A 262 4.91 8.56 3.29
CA PHE A 262 4.59 9.93 3.68
C PHE A 262 5.66 10.91 3.22
N ILE A 263 6.94 10.61 3.48
CA ILE A 263 8.06 11.45 3.05
C ILE A 263 8.14 11.56 1.52
N ASP A 264 7.95 10.46 0.79
CA ASP A 264 7.95 10.48 -0.69
C ASP A 264 6.76 11.29 -1.26
N LEU A 265 5.66 11.40 -0.53
CA LEU A 265 4.52 12.21 -0.95
C LEU A 265 4.87 13.69 -0.93
N ILE A 266 5.43 14.16 0.19
CA ILE A 266 5.78 15.57 0.42
C ILE A 266 7.13 15.98 -0.17
N THR A 267 7.83 15.06 -0.83
CA THR A 267 9.07 15.33 -1.58
C THR A 267 8.89 15.03 -3.08
N LEU A 268 9.83 15.52 -3.90
CA LEU A 268 9.90 15.18 -5.32
C LEU A 268 11.07 14.25 -5.59
N ASN A 269 10.77 13.10 -6.17
CA ASN A 269 11.76 12.18 -6.72
C ASN A 269 11.60 12.12 -8.24
N MET A 270 12.42 12.90 -8.95
CA MET A 270 12.34 13.00 -10.42
C MET A 270 12.61 11.66 -11.12
N ASP A 271 13.47 10.82 -10.56
CA ASP A 271 13.79 9.51 -11.16
C ASP A 271 12.60 8.56 -11.01
N ALA A 272 11.91 8.59 -9.87
CA ALA A 272 10.68 7.82 -9.67
C ALA A 272 9.57 8.28 -10.63
N LEU A 273 9.42 9.59 -10.84
CA LEU A 273 8.44 10.15 -11.78
C LEU A 273 8.75 9.77 -13.23
N ARG A 274 10.03 9.81 -13.64
CA ARG A 274 10.48 9.34 -14.96
C ARG A 274 10.21 7.85 -15.16
N LEU A 275 10.46 7.03 -14.15
CA LEU A 275 10.13 5.61 -14.21
C LEU A 275 8.63 5.39 -14.33
N THR A 276 7.80 6.13 -13.59
CA THR A 276 6.33 6.07 -13.72
C THR A 276 5.87 6.47 -15.11
N LEU A 277 6.47 7.50 -15.73
CA LEU A 277 6.19 7.85 -17.12
C LEU A 277 6.52 6.72 -18.10
N TYR A 278 7.70 6.10 -17.93
CA TYR A 278 8.13 4.99 -18.75
C TYR A 278 7.17 3.80 -18.64
N GLU A 279 6.80 3.42 -17.41
CA GLU A 279 5.84 2.35 -17.17
C GLU A 279 4.46 2.69 -17.74
N ASN A 280 4.00 3.93 -17.58
CA ASN A 280 2.75 4.38 -18.18
C ASN A 280 2.82 4.26 -19.70
N GLY A 281 3.91 4.65 -20.34
CA GLY A 281 4.09 4.51 -21.79
C GLY A 281 4.10 3.07 -22.30
N LYS A 282 4.37 2.08 -21.43
CA LYS A 282 4.28 0.64 -21.77
C LYS A 282 2.83 0.14 -21.82
N TYR A 283 1.95 0.68 -20.99
CA TYR A 283 0.58 0.16 -20.81
C TYR A 283 -0.52 1.14 -21.28
N SER A 284 -0.22 2.43 -21.39
CA SER A 284 -1.11 3.45 -21.95
C SER A 284 -1.11 3.34 -23.47
N THR A 285 -2.30 3.35 -24.05
CA THR A 285 -2.48 3.20 -25.50
C THR A 285 -2.72 4.55 -26.20
N ARG A 286 -2.92 5.63 -25.43
CA ARG A 286 -3.51 6.88 -25.97
C ARG A 286 -2.67 8.11 -25.77
N ILE A 287 -1.98 8.26 -24.64
CA ILE A 287 -1.38 9.57 -24.29
C ILE A 287 0.06 9.39 -23.83
N LYS A 288 0.97 10.02 -24.59
CA LYS A 288 2.35 10.24 -24.15
C LYS A 288 2.36 11.48 -23.28
N TYR A 289 2.73 11.31 -22.02
CA TYR A 289 2.88 12.42 -21.08
C TYR A 289 4.33 12.87 -21.02
N GLU A 290 4.53 14.18 -20.92
CA GLU A 290 5.82 14.79 -20.65
C GLU A 290 5.81 15.39 -19.24
N LEU A 291 6.92 15.29 -18.53
CA LEU A 291 7.10 15.99 -17.25
C LEU A 291 7.31 17.46 -17.56
N SER A 292 6.44 18.33 -17.05
CA SER A 292 6.72 19.76 -16.99
C SER A 292 6.91 20.21 -15.54
N ASP A 293 7.96 20.99 -15.29
CA ASP A 293 8.30 21.48 -13.95
C ASP A 293 7.17 22.32 -13.33
N GLU A 294 6.44 23.07 -14.17
CA GLU A 294 5.27 23.87 -13.76
C GLU A 294 4.16 23.02 -13.16
N ARG A 295 3.89 21.83 -13.71
CA ARG A 295 2.87 20.92 -13.17
C ARG A 295 3.32 20.35 -11.83
N LEU A 296 4.59 19.99 -11.69
CA LEU A 296 5.12 19.41 -10.46
C LEU A 296 5.17 20.43 -9.31
N ALA A 297 5.44 21.69 -9.61
CA ALA A 297 5.49 22.77 -8.62
C ALA A 297 4.14 23.00 -7.90
N VAL A 298 3.01 22.77 -8.59
CA VAL A 298 1.66 22.92 -8.01
C VAL A 298 1.28 21.73 -7.12
N VAL A 299 1.98 20.60 -7.23
CA VAL A 299 1.57 19.33 -6.60
C VAL A 299 2.15 19.14 -5.21
N VAL A 300 3.28 19.79 -4.92
CA VAL A 300 4.02 19.53 -3.68
C VAL A 300 3.62 20.57 -2.64
N PRO A 301 3.09 20.15 -1.49
CA PRO A 301 2.80 21.08 -0.42
C PRO A 301 4.05 21.83 0.05
N PRO A 302 3.91 23.01 0.70
CA PRO A 302 5.06 23.74 1.22
C PRO A 302 5.85 22.89 2.24
N LEU A 303 7.04 22.45 1.84
CA LEU A 303 7.90 21.55 2.64
C LEU A 303 8.15 22.11 4.05
N THR A 304 8.35 23.42 4.14
CA THR A 304 8.58 24.16 5.39
C THR A 304 7.48 23.92 6.41
N LYS A 305 6.22 23.90 5.98
CA LYS A 305 5.07 23.65 6.86
C LYS A 305 5.19 22.25 7.48
N TYR A 306 5.34 21.22 6.65
CA TYR A 306 5.43 19.84 7.10
C TYR A 306 6.66 19.58 7.99
N LEU A 307 7.80 20.19 7.66
CA LEU A 307 9.01 20.04 8.45
C LEU A 307 8.84 20.61 9.86
N LEU A 308 8.24 21.79 9.98
CA LEU A 308 7.95 22.42 11.28
C LEU A 308 6.88 21.66 12.07
N GLU A 309 5.82 21.18 11.40
CA GLU A 309 4.76 20.38 12.04
C GLU A 309 5.28 19.03 12.53
N LEU A 310 6.13 18.35 11.76
CA LEU A 310 6.73 17.08 12.16
C LEU A 310 7.72 17.27 13.32
N ASN A 311 8.52 18.35 13.28
CA ASN A 311 9.40 18.71 14.40
C ASN A 311 8.61 18.92 15.71
N ARG A 312 7.52 19.72 15.65
CA ARG A 312 6.64 19.96 16.79
C ARG A 312 6.00 18.65 17.27
N TRP A 313 5.50 17.83 16.36
CA TRP A 313 4.86 16.57 16.72
C TRP A 313 5.84 15.60 17.42
N LEU A 314 7.07 15.46 16.92
CA LEU A 314 8.11 14.66 17.57
C LEU A 314 8.46 15.17 18.96
N TRP A 315 8.42 16.50 19.16
CA TRP A 315 8.61 17.13 20.45
C TRP A 315 7.50 16.76 21.43
N ASP A 316 6.24 16.99 21.04
CA ASP A 316 5.09 16.87 21.93
C ASP A 316 4.79 15.42 22.36
N ASN A 317 5.16 14.43 21.54
CA ASN A 317 4.74 13.03 21.74
C ASN A 317 5.81 12.11 22.36
N THR A 318 7.03 12.61 22.65
CA THR A 318 8.12 11.81 23.26
C THR A 318 8.28 10.43 22.59
N ILE A 319 8.52 10.42 21.29
CA ILE A 319 8.52 9.19 20.48
C ILE A 319 9.80 8.39 20.72
N ALA A 320 9.70 7.15 21.20
CA ALA A 320 10.87 6.31 21.46
C ALA A 320 11.39 5.57 20.20
N GLN A 321 10.52 5.37 19.21
CA GLN A 321 10.78 4.59 18.00
C GLN A 321 11.69 5.36 17.05
N LEU A 322 12.65 4.67 16.41
CA LEU A 322 13.65 5.29 15.53
C LEU A 322 13.06 5.72 14.17
N VAL A 323 12.07 5.00 13.67
CA VAL A 323 11.53 5.17 12.30
C VAL A 323 11.07 6.61 11.99
N PRO A 324 10.33 7.30 12.87
CA PRO A 324 9.93 8.70 12.63
C PRO A 324 11.12 9.66 12.55
N TYR A 325 12.15 9.46 13.37
CA TYR A 325 13.37 10.29 13.37
C TYR A 325 14.19 10.08 12.11
N GLU A 326 14.33 8.84 11.64
CA GLU A 326 15.00 8.54 10.38
C GLU A 326 14.29 9.18 9.19
N ASN A 327 12.96 9.23 9.22
CA ASN A 327 12.17 9.90 8.19
C ASN A 327 12.24 11.43 8.29
N PHE A 328 12.24 11.98 9.50
CA PHE A 328 12.51 13.42 9.72
C PHE A 328 13.91 13.81 9.22
N LYS A 329 14.93 12.96 9.44
CA LYS A 329 16.28 13.13 8.88
C LYS A 329 16.27 13.20 7.36
N LYS A 330 15.57 12.27 6.70
CA LYS A 330 15.41 12.27 5.22
C LYS A 330 14.79 13.58 4.75
N LEU A 331 13.75 14.05 5.44
CA LEU A 331 13.06 15.30 5.10
C LEU A 331 13.96 16.53 5.26
N MET A 332 14.71 16.62 6.35
CA MET A 332 15.69 17.69 6.58
C MET A 332 16.83 17.66 5.54
N LEU A 333 17.32 16.48 5.17
CA LEU A 333 18.32 16.34 4.10
C LEU A 333 17.78 16.82 2.75
N TYR A 334 16.53 16.47 2.44
CA TYR A 334 15.86 16.93 1.23
C TYR A 334 15.70 18.46 1.24
N ALA A 335 15.23 19.04 2.35
CA ALA A 335 15.14 20.49 2.53
C ALA A 335 16.50 21.18 2.31
N TYR A 336 17.56 20.63 2.91
CA TYR A 336 18.92 21.18 2.83
C TYR A 336 19.51 21.12 1.42
N TYR A 337 19.48 19.95 0.77
CA TYR A 337 20.19 19.71 -0.49
C TYR A 337 19.36 19.97 -1.74
N LYS A 338 18.05 19.74 -1.70
CA LYS A 338 17.17 19.79 -2.89
C LYS A 338 16.30 21.04 -2.93
N TRP A 339 15.92 21.58 -1.78
CA TRP A 339 15.11 22.79 -1.68
C TRP A 339 15.89 24.03 -1.26
N ASN A 340 17.19 23.91 -0.98
CA ASN A 340 18.07 25.00 -0.57
C ASN A 340 17.62 25.74 0.71
N GLU A 341 16.87 25.07 1.60
CA GLU A 341 16.34 25.60 2.85
C GLU A 341 17.37 25.48 4.00
N LYS A 342 18.59 25.99 3.77
CA LYS A 342 19.72 25.79 4.69
C LYS A 342 19.51 26.46 6.06
N GLU A 343 18.92 27.65 6.06
CA GLU A 343 18.67 28.41 7.30
C GLU A 343 17.59 27.76 8.15
N LEU A 344 16.51 27.27 7.54
CA LEU A 344 15.47 26.51 8.23
C LEU A 344 16.05 25.26 8.90
N VAL A 345 16.84 24.47 8.16
CA VAL A 345 17.47 23.26 8.69
C VAL A 345 18.47 23.60 9.81
N ARG A 346 19.24 24.70 9.68
CA ARG A 346 20.12 25.19 10.74
C ARG A 346 19.34 25.53 12.02
N SER A 347 18.27 26.32 11.89
CA SER A 347 17.42 26.70 13.03
C SER A 347 16.80 25.48 13.73
N LEU A 348 16.36 24.48 12.97
CA LEU A 348 15.88 23.22 13.53
C LEU A 348 16.98 22.51 14.33
N VAL A 349 18.20 22.40 13.80
CA VAL A 349 19.32 21.74 14.47
C VAL A 349 19.74 22.49 15.74
N GLU A 350 19.69 23.82 15.74
CA GLU A 350 19.88 24.63 16.94
C GLU A 350 18.80 24.31 17.99
N SER A 351 17.53 24.20 17.59
CA SER A 351 16.44 23.76 18.46
C SER A 351 16.66 22.34 19.00
N LEU A 352 17.21 21.41 18.20
CA LEU A 352 17.56 20.06 18.65
C LEU A 352 18.66 20.09 19.72
N SER A 353 19.66 20.95 19.52
CA SER A 353 20.79 21.12 20.44
C SER A 353 20.31 21.58 21.82
N VAL A 354 19.36 22.53 21.84
CA VAL A 354 18.72 22.97 23.08
C VAL A 354 17.97 21.81 23.75
N HIS A 355 17.29 20.95 22.99
CA HIS A 355 16.58 19.79 23.55
C HIS A 355 17.53 18.82 24.25
N VAL A 356 18.56 18.41 23.52
CA VAL A 356 19.56 17.45 23.97
C VAL A 356 20.20 17.97 25.26
N HIS A 357 20.60 19.24 25.26
CA HIS A 357 21.18 19.89 26.43
C HIS A 357 20.22 19.94 27.64
N ILE A 358 18.95 20.31 27.44
CA ILE A 358 17.95 20.32 28.51
C ILE A 358 17.77 18.92 29.11
N PHE A 359 17.70 17.88 28.26
CA PHE A 359 17.56 16.50 28.71
C PHE A 359 18.79 16.04 29.51
N GLU A 360 19.99 16.34 29.01
CA GLU A 360 21.25 16.04 29.69
C GLU A 360 21.30 16.67 31.09
N GLU A 361 21.01 17.97 31.21
CA GLU A 361 21.09 18.69 32.48
C GLU A 361 19.98 18.29 33.45
N LEU A 362 18.73 18.15 32.99
CA LEU A 362 17.59 17.89 33.87
C LEU A 362 17.41 16.42 34.23
N HIS A 363 17.72 15.51 33.32
CA HIS A 363 17.39 14.09 33.48
C HIS A 363 18.62 13.23 33.74
N LEU A 364 19.70 13.42 32.97
CA LEU A 364 20.89 12.56 33.04
C LEU A 364 21.83 12.96 34.18
N LYS A 365 22.24 14.24 34.23
CA LYS A 365 23.19 14.74 35.23
C LYS A 365 22.66 14.60 36.65
N LYS A 366 21.36 14.87 36.87
CA LYS A 366 20.71 14.67 38.17
C LYS A 366 20.72 13.20 38.64
N ARG A 367 20.80 12.24 37.73
CA ARG A 367 20.86 10.80 38.01
C ARG A 367 22.29 10.25 37.97
N GLY A 368 23.31 11.09 37.77
CA GLY A 368 24.69 10.65 37.58
C GLY A 368 24.95 9.92 36.26
N LEU A 369 24.04 10.01 35.28
CA LEU A 369 24.11 9.30 33.99
C LEU A 369 24.83 10.13 32.91
N GLY A 370 25.99 10.70 33.23
CA GLY A 370 26.79 11.51 32.30
C GLY A 370 27.64 10.67 31.33
N GLY A 371 28.13 11.31 30.25
CA GLY A 371 29.16 10.72 29.38
C GLY A 371 28.64 9.80 28.27
N ILE A 372 27.47 10.10 27.71
CA ILE A 372 26.96 9.42 26.51
C ILE A 372 27.66 9.98 25.28
N ILE A 373 28.33 9.12 24.52
CA ILE A 373 29.04 9.49 23.30
C ILE A 373 28.32 8.84 22.13
N VAL A 374 27.87 9.62 21.14
CA VAL A 374 27.30 9.11 19.89
C VAL A 374 28.34 9.15 18.78
N GLN A 375 28.70 7.99 18.24
CA GLN A 375 29.63 7.83 17.12
C GLN A 375 29.02 6.92 16.05
N ASN A 376 29.00 7.41 14.80
CA ASN A 376 28.52 6.65 13.63
C ASN A 376 27.08 6.09 13.78
N GLY A 377 26.20 6.82 14.49
CA GLY A 377 24.81 6.39 14.74
C GLY A 377 24.66 5.41 15.92
N TRP A 378 25.77 4.90 16.45
CA TRP A 378 25.82 4.12 17.67
C TRP A 378 26.09 5.03 18.85
N TYR A 379 25.65 4.62 20.05
CA TYR A 379 26.01 5.31 21.28
C TYR A 379 26.83 4.36 22.15
N SER A 380 27.88 4.90 22.76
CA SER A 380 28.64 4.25 23.82
C SER A 380 28.45 5.05 25.09
N ILE A 381 28.32 4.36 26.21
CA ILE A 381 28.28 4.99 27.52
C ILE A 381 29.57 4.60 28.22
N ASN A 382 30.33 5.59 28.70
CA ASN A 382 31.64 5.35 29.33
C ASN A 382 31.55 4.61 30.67
N ASN A 383 30.33 4.30 31.14
CA ASN A 383 30.07 3.65 32.41
C ASN A 383 29.11 2.48 32.17
N GLU A 384 29.62 1.24 32.28
CA GLU A 384 28.86 0.00 32.06
C GLU A 384 27.60 -0.06 32.92
N ASN A 385 27.61 0.57 34.10
CA ASN A 385 26.46 0.64 35.01
C ASN A 385 25.27 1.46 34.46
N VAL A 386 25.44 2.29 33.42
CA VAL A 386 24.35 3.16 32.95
C VAL A 386 23.26 2.39 32.23
N LEU A 387 23.59 1.31 31.50
CA LEU A 387 22.58 0.46 30.88
C LEU A 387 21.75 -0.24 31.95
N ASP A 388 22.41 -0.83 32.96
CA ASP A 388 21.74 -1.44 34.09
C ASP A 388 20.87 -0.42 34.85
N LEU A 389 21.37 0.80 35.06
CA LEU A 389 20.58 1.86 35.69
C LEU A 389 19.36 2.24 34.85
N VAL A 390 19.49 2.40 33.53
CA VAL A 390 18.36 2.72 32.64
C VAL A 390 17.36 1.57 32.59
N GLU A 391 17.82 0.32 32.54
CA GLU A 391 16.96 -0.88 32.51
C GLU A 391 16.20 -1.07 33.84
N ASN A 392 16.77 -0.62 34.96
CA ASN A 392 16.14 -0.64 36.27
C ASN A 392 15.24 0.58 36.56
N GLU A 393 15.28 1.61 35.72
CA GLU A 393 14.41 2.78 35.83
C GLU A 393 13.00 2.51 35.29
N ASP A 394 12.07 3.41 35.60
CA ASP A 394 10.69 3.27 35.17
C ASP A 394 10.55 3.34 33.63
N MET A 395 9.52 2.66 33.12
CA MET A 395 9.26 2.56 31.67
C MET A 395 9.12 3.93 30.98
N ILE A 396 8.65 4.97 31.69
CA ILE A 396 8.50 6.32 31.14
C ILE A 396 9.88 6.94 30.94
N PHE A 397 10.79 6.79 31.91
CA PHE A 397 12.17 7.23 31.76
C PHE A 397 12.88 6.50 30.62
N GLN A 398 12.71 5.17 30.51
CA GLN A 398 13.30 4.39 29.42
C GLN A 398 12.84 4.88 28.03
N GLN A 399 11.56 5.19 27.87
CA GLN A 399 11.03 5.73 26.62
C GLN A 399 11.58 7.12 26.32
N LYS A 400 11.63 8.00 27.33
CA LYS A 400 12.24 9.34 27.24
C LYS A 400 13.72 9.27 26.87
N PHE A 401 14.46 8.35 27.46
CA PHE A 401 15.87 8.12 27.17
C PHE A 401 16.08 7.65 25.73
N LYS A 402 15.26 6.72 25.24
CA LYS A 402 15.29 6.28 23.83
C LYS A 402 14.98 7.43 22.86
N ALA A 403 13.97 8.25 23.18
CA ALA A 403 13.64 9.45 22.40
C ALA A 403 14.80 10.45 22.37
N TYR A 404 15.43 10.69 23.53
CA TYR A 404 16.64 11.50 23.66
C TYR A 404 17.79 11.00 22.76
N LEU A 405 18.08 9.70 22.79
CA LEU A 405 19.11 9.11 21.93
C LEU A 405 18.83 9.33 20.44
N ASN A 406 17.56 9.27 20.03
CA ASN A 406 17.18 9.55 18.65
C ASN A 406 17.39 11.03 18.29
N TRP A 407 17.07 11.97 19.18
CA TRP A 407 17.38 13.39 19.00
C TRP A 407 18.88 13.67 18.89
N LEU A 408 19.68 13.11 19.81
CA LEU A 408 21.13 13.26 19.81
C LEU A 408 21.77 12.72 18.53
N ARG A 409 21.29 11.57 18.02
CA ARG A 409 21.73 11.02 16.73
C ARG A 409 21.48 11.99 15.58
N LEU A 410 20.32 12.64 15.53
CA LEU A 410 20.00 13.62 14.50
C LEU A 410 20.92 14.85 14.60
N GLU A 411 21.10 15.38 15.80
CA GLU A 411 21.95 16.55 16.03
C GLU A 411 23.39 16.29 15.58
N VAL A 412 24.00 15.20 16.05
CA VAL A 412 25.37 14.82 15.69
C VAL A 412 25.52 14.63 14.18
N PHE A 413 24.55 13.96 13.54
CA PHE A 413 24.53 13.77 12.10
C PHE A 413 24.51 15.11 11.36
N PHE A 414 23.61 16.02 11.72
CA PHE A 414 23.44 17.27 11.00
C PHE A 414 24.56 18.30 11.26
N ARG A 415 25.17 18.30 12.45
CA ARG A 415 26.38 19.09 12.70
C ARG A 415 27.52 18.70 11.76
N LYS A 416 27.70 17.38 11.52
CA LYS A 416 28.67 16.86 10.56
C LYS A 416 28.33 17.28 9.13
N VAL A 417 27.05 17.13 8.72
CA VAL A 417 26.57 17.53 7.39
C VAL A 417 26.82 19.02 7.14
N MET A 418 26.52 19.88 8.11
CA MET A 418 26.63 21.33 7.98
C MET A 418 28.03 21.88 8.30
N LYS A 419 28.99 21.04 8.71
CA LYS A 419 30.32 21.43 9.20
C LYS A 419 30.27 22.46 10.34
N ILE A 420 29.25 22.38 11.20
CA ILE A 420 29.14 23.25 12.39
C ILE A 420 30.14 22.74 13.43
N LYS A 421 31.06 23.61 13.88
CA LYS A 421 31.98 23.28 14.97
C LYS A 421 31.17 23.05 16.26
N LEU A 422 31.48 21.97 16.98
CA LEU A 422 31.00 21.78 18.35
C LEU A 422 31.66 22.87 19.19
N TYR A 423 30.86 23.75 19.80
CA TYR A 423 31.35 24.49 20.96
C TYR A 423 31.43 23.46 22.08
N ALA A 424 32.66 23.05 22.41
CA ALA A 424 32.97 22.12 23.48
C ALA A 424 32.74 22.78 24.84
#